data_AF-A0AAE1I6H3-F1
#
_entry.id   AF-A0AAE1I6H3-F1
#
_cell.length_a   1.000
_cell.length_b   1.000
_cell.length_c   1.000
_cell.angle_alpha   90.00
_cell.angle_beta   90.00
_cell.angle_gamma   90.00
#
_symmetry.space_group_name_H-M   'P 1'
#
loop_
_entity.id
_entity.type
_entity.pdbx_description
1 polymer ?
#
loop_
_entity_poly.entity_id
_entity_poly.type
_entity_poly.pdbx_seq_one_letter_code
_entity_poly.pdbx_strand_id
1 'polypeptide(L)'
;MSVVKLPVRGSGSVFTAGWDLRTFTAFGIVGEYTYCAVWWTHRRLSHHQPYAELTSATPGFANTLLPYIIFSSLYLIVPFSLPVVLLIELLPAIAVKLLVPHILHYTPHWVWLALLSGCWILATVTANAAPPNVIAPIRILIAVLASANTAVAEVFFLSQLSHYGKTALAGWGTGSAAGGALRAVLPTILTIRMGLMMRNATSYVYYLLVAMVAAYFLVLPSPVLRTMAVNELAGEDEAAVEMESHKSTLITAESHSQTISFRERIHRNMQLMSSKLLRLCIDPLLLVTAAQGLVSSGTPRASRALRSFSGYQSFSATYGLAFQIGDLIARSTALLFRTRRPRLLFALLVVCCLAAILNTSLMLSANIYFVLGLISCIGWLRGMMYMNIYGAAMEYLSRNPDANAEFALGSIGVGETAGMLIGSLTAVTFESQLCGLASRSGRWCSTIT
;
A
#
# COMPACT_ATOMS: atom_id res chain seq x y z
N MET A 1 -49.27 31.76 10.56
CA MET A 1 -48.88 33.14 10.93
C MET A 1 -48.16 33.02 12.27
N SER A 2 -46.87 33.28 12.44
CA SER A 2 -45.96 34.26 11.82
C SER A 2 -44.54 33.67 11.87
N VAL A 3 -43.89 33.35 10.75
CA VAL A 3 -42.90 34.20 10.04
C VAL A 3 -42.12 35.14 10.96
N VAL A 4 -40.92 34.72 11.37
CA VAL A 4 -39.84 35.62 11.79
C VAL A 4 -38.81 35.62 10.67
N LYS A 5 -38.61 36.80 10.07
CA LYS A 5 -37.74 37.08 8.93
C LYS A 5 -36.47 37.80 9.42
N LEU A 6 -35.32 37.27 8.98
CA LEU A 6 -34.14 37.99 8.44
C LEU A 6 -33.14 38.64 9.45
N PRO A 7 -31.82 38.69 9.12
CA PRO A 7 -31.31 39.36 7.91
C PRO A 7 -30.44 38.53 6.96
N VAL A 8 -30.64 38.81 5.67
CA VAL A 8 -29.72 38.56 4.55
C VAL A 8 -28.99 39.87 4.26
N ARG A 9 -27.66 39.86 4.40
CA ARG A 9 -26.65 40.75 3.76
C ARG A 9 -25.27 40.30 4.30
N GLY A 10 -24.23 40.05 3.52
CA GLY A 10 -24.03 40.11 2.07
C GLY A 10 -22.64 39.54 1.75
N SER A 11 -22.45 39.18 0.48
CA SER A 11 -21.19 39.06 -0.26
C SER A 11 -19.91 38.78 0.55
N GLY A 12 -19.55 37.51 0.67
CA GLY A 12 -18.21 37.06 1.02
C GLY A 12 -17.89 35.82 0.20
N SER A 13 -16.98 35.99 -0.76
CA SER A 13 -16.29 34.95 -1.54
C SER A 13 -16.47 33.53 -1.01
N VAL A 14 -17.14 32.66 -1.78
CA VAL A 14 -17.04 31.21 -1.65
C VAL A 14 -15.57 30.87 -1.93
N PHE A 15 -14.75 30.85 -0.88
CA PHE A 15 -13.44 30.21 -0.93
C PHE A 15 -13.72 28.74 -1.24
N THR A 16 -13.57 28.38 -2.50
CA THR A 16 -13.26 27.01 -2.90
C THR A 16 -11.95 26.66 -2.20
N ALA A 17 -12.03 26.20 -0.96
CA ALA A 17 -10.93 25.57 -0.25
C ALA A 17 -10.68 24.20 -0.87
N GLY A 18 -10.32 24.20 -2.16
CA GLY A 18 -9.48 23.15 -2.70
C GLY A 18 -8.18 23.20 -1.91
N TRP A 19 -7.63 22.04 -1.59
CA TRP A 19 -6.30 21.98 -1.02
C TRP A 19 -5.38 22.76 -1.95
N ASP A 20 -4.84 23.89 -1.46
CA ASP A 20 -3.79 24.61 -2.17
C ASP A 20 -2.69 23.60 -2.51
N LEU A 21 -2.06 23.75 -3.67
CA LEU A 21 -0.89 22.95 -4.06
C LEU A 21 0.13 22.86 -2.90
N ARG A 22 0.20 23.91 -2.07
CA ARG A 22 0.99 24.03 -0.85
C ARG A 22 0.63 23.03 0.25
N THR A 23 -0.64 22.69 0.43
CA THR A 23 -1.12 21.76 1.46
C THR A 23 -0.95 20.31 0.99
N PHE A 24 -1.11 20.05 -0.31
CA PHE A 24 -0.83 18.74 -0.91
C PHE A 24 0.68 18.47 -0.97
N THR A 25 1.48 19.49 -1.34
CA THR A 25 2.92 19.45 -1.11
C THR A 25 3.19 19.33 0.37
N ALA A 26 2.55 20.04 1.30
CA ALA A 26 2.82 19.89 2.74
C ALA A 26 2.58 18.47 3.26
N PHE A 27 1.63 17.68 2.75
CA PHE A 27 1.44 16.28 3.17
C PHE A 27 2.40 15.31 2.48
N GLY A 28 2.71 15.51 1.20
CA GLY A 28 3.83 14.83 0.54
C GLY A 28 5.14 15.12 1.26
N ILE A 29 5.37 16.40 1.56
CA ILE A 29 6.47 17.00 2.29
C ILE A 29 6.47 16.61 3.78
N VAL A 30 5.34 16.33 4.44
CA VAL A 30 5.31 15.81 5.83
C VAL A 30 5.69 14.33 5.84
N GLY A 31 5.33 13.58 4.79
CA GLY A 31 5.94 12.30 4.46
C GLY A 31 7.46 12.44 4.27
N GLU A 32 7.91 13.45 3.52
CA GLU A 32 9.34 13.76 3.26
C GLU A 32 10.08 14.38 4.47
N TYR A 33 9.42 15.06 5.41
CA TYR A 33 10.03 15.74 6.55
C TYR A 33 10.09 14.85 7.78
N THR A 34 9.13 13.93 7.96
CA THR A 34 9.31 12.82 8.92
C THR A 34 10.47 11.94 8.45
N TYR A 35 10.63 11.80 7.12
CA TYR A 35 11.80 11.21 6.47
C TYR A 35 13.08 12.03 6.75
N CYS A 36 13.08 13.34 6.47
CA CYS A 36 14.25 14.18 6.66
C CYS A 36 14.64 14.30 8.14
N ALA A 37 13.74 14.43 9.11
CA ALA A 37 14.12 14.60 10.51
C ALA A 37 14.86 13.37 11.08
N VAL A 38 14.47 12.15 10.67
CA VAL A 38 15.12 10.90 11.08
C VAL A 38 16.42 10.65 10.31
N TRP A 39 16.55 11.13 9.08
CA TRP A 39 17.73 10.89 8.21
C TRP A 39 18.78 12.03 8.24
N TRP A 40 18.36 13.26 8.50
CA TRP A 40 19.24 14.45 8.52
C TRP A 40 20.16 14.46 9.75
N THR A 41 19.78 13.73 10.82
CA THR A 41 20.61 13.54 12.02
C THR A 41 21.78 12.57 11.83
N HIS A 42 21.91 11.85 10.71
CA HIS A 42 22.99 10.86 10.48
C HIS A 42 23.77 11.05 9.16
N ARG A 43 23.61 12.20 8.48
CA ARG A 43 24.18 12.44 7.14
C ARG A 43 25.67 12.83 7.17
N ARG A 44 26.54 11.84 7.32
CA ARG A 44 27.99 11.99 7.04
C ARG A 44 28.61 10.97 6.07
N LEU A 45 27.86 9.99 5.51
CA LEU A 45 28.54 8.83 4.87
C LEU A 45 28.03 8.26 3.54
N SER A 46 27.10 8.86 2.77
CA SER A 46 26.95 8.43 1.35
C SER A 46 26.32 9.49 0.44
N HIS A 47 27.01 9.82 -0.66
CA HIS A 47 26.72 11.00 -1.49
C HIS A 47 25.84 10.74 -2.73
N HIS A 48 25.40 9.51 -3.03
CA HIS A 48 24.74 9.21 -4.32
C HIS A 48 23.39 8.43 -4.31
N GLN A 49 22.82 8.06 -3.17
CA GLN A 49 21.60 7.22 -3.11
C GLN A 49 20.23 7.88 -2.81
N PRO A 50 20.06 9.19 -2.54
CA PRO A 50 18.76 9.71 -2.06
C PRO A 50 17.66 9.77 -3.13
N TYR A 51 18.02 9.83 -4.42
CA TYR A 51 17.05 10.00 -5.50
C TYR A 51 16.23 8.73 -5.77
N ALA A 52 16.77 7.53 -5.55
CA ALA A 52 16.04 6.28 -5.79
C ALA A 52 14.97 5.96 -4.71
N GLU A 53 15.12 6.51 -3.49
CA GLU A 53 14.17 6.30 -2.39
C GLU A 53 12.97 7.23 -2.48
N LEU A 54 13.23 8.52 -2.75
CA LEU A 54 12.17 9.54 -2.86
C LEU A 54 11.23 9.23 -4.02
N THR A 55 11.77 8.66 -5.10
CA THR A 55 11.05 8.38 -6.34
C THR A 55 10.17 7.16 -6.30
N SER A 56 10.54 6.13 -5.55
CA SER A 56 9.69 4.95 -5.36
C SER A 56 8.61 5.18 -4.29
N ALA A 57 8.75 6.21 -3.45
CA ALA A 57 7.74 6.57 -2.45
C ALA A 57 6.47 7.17 -3.05
N THR A 58 6.58 8.07 -4.04
CA THR A 58 5.39 8.71 -4.64
C THR A 58 4.43 7.70 -5.29
N PRO A 59 4.89 6.72 -6.10
CA PRO A 59 4.02 5.69 -6.64
C PRO A 59 3.35 4.82 -5.56
N GLY A 60 4.06 4.47 -4.48
CA GLY A 60 3.50 3.69 -3.37
C GLY A 60 2.40 4.45 -2.62
N PHE A 61 2.62 5.75 -2.38
CA PHE A 61 1.64 6.64 -1.78
C PHE A 61 0.39 6.80 -2.65
N ALA A 62 0.59 7.10 -3.94
CA ALA A 62 -0.49 7.26 -4.90
C ALA A 62 -1.32 5.97 -5.01
N ASN A 63 -0.68 4.81 -5.21
CA ASN A 63 -1.35 3.53 -5.37
C ASN A 63 -2.22 3.13 -4.17
N THR A 64 -1.88 3.61 -2.97
CA THR A 64 -2.67 3.35 -1.76
C THR A 64 -3.92 4.24 -1.65
N LEU A 65 -3.85 5.48 -2.17
CA LEU A 65 -4.91 6.48 -2.04
C LEU A 65 -5.89 6.52 -3.21
N LEU A 66 -5.42 6.31 -4.43
CA LEU A 66 -6.24 6.28 -5.64
C LEU A 66 -7.48 5.36 -5.52
N PRO A 67 -7.36 4.06 -5.18
CA PRO A 67 -8.52 3.19 -5.02
C PRO A 67 -9.45 3.66 -3.92
N TYR A 68 -8.89 4.17 -2.82
CA TYR A 68 -9.65 4.63 -1.68
C TYR A 68 -10.54 5.83 -2.01
N ILE A 69 -10.03 6.80 -2.75
CA ILE A 69 -10.80 7.96 -3.20
C ILE A 69 -11.93 7.51 -4.12
N ILE A 70 -11.65 6.60 -5.06
CA ILE A 70 -12.67 6.05 -5.97
C ILE A 70 -13.75 5.29 -5.19
N PHE A 71 -13.38 4.37 -4.29
CA PHE A 71 -14.35 3.63 -3.47
C PHE A 71 -15.20 4.55 -2.60
N SER A 72 -14.59 5.58 -2.02
CA SER A 72 -15.29 6.58 -1.22
C SER A 72 -16.29 7.40 -2.05
N SER A 73 -15.97 7.69 -3.31
CA SER A 73 -16.84 8.42 -4.24
C SER A 73 -18.03 7.60 -4.75
N LEU A 74 -17.90 6.27 -4.81
CA LEU A 74 -18.91 5.38 -5.37
C LEU A 74 -20.09 5.11 -4.42
N TYR A 75 -20.11 5.67 -3.20
CA TYR A 75 -21.12 5.41 -2.16
C TYR A 75 -21.37 3.91 -1.91
N LEU A 76 -20.40 3.05 -2.24
CA LEU A 76 -20.49 1.57 -2.14
C LEU A 76 -20.78 1.07 -0.72
N ILE A 77 -20.72 1.97 0.26
CA ILE A 77 -20.87 1.72 1.69
C ILE A 77 -22.35 1.66 2.13
N VAL A 78 -23.30 2.21 1.37
CA VAL A 78 -24.67 2.40 1.89
C VAL A 78 -25.57 1.15 1.80
N PRO A 79 -25.57 0.36 0.70
CA PRO A 79 -26.49 -0.77 0.60
C PRO A 79 -25.87 -2.16 0.85
N PHE A 80 -24.54 -2.30 0.86
CA PHE A 80 -23.88 -3.62 0.94
C PHE A 80 -23.31 -3.89 2.34
N SER A 81 -23.34 -5.17 2.74
CA SER A 81 -22.69 -5.62 3.95
C SER A 81 -21.16 -5.57 3.80
N LEU A 82 -20.46 -5.30 4.90
CA LEU A 82 -18.99 -5.26 4.96
C LEU A 82 -18.27 -6.45 4.26
N PRO A 83 -18.68 -7.73 4.42
CA PRO A 83 -18.00 -8.84 3.75
C PRO A 83 -18.14 -8.80 2.22
N VAL A 84 -19.26 -8.28 1.69
CA VAL A 84 -19.44 -8.13 0.24
C VAL A 84 -18.51 -7.07 -0.31
N VAL A 85 -18.36 -5.95 0.40
CA VAL A 85 -17.43 -4.87 0.03
C VAL A 85 -15.99 -5.39 0.02
N LEU A 86 -15.59 -6.17 1.05
CA LEU A 86 -14.25 -6.78 1.11
C LEU A 86 -13.98 -7.74 -0.05
N LEU A 87 -14.98 -8.54 -0.46
CA LEU A 87 -14.85 -9.44 -1.60
C LEU A 87 -14.68 -8.66 -2.91
N ILE A 88 -15.46 -7.60 -3.12
CA ILE A 88 -15.35 -6.73 -4.30
C ILE A 88 -13.99 -6.03 -4.35
N GLU A 89 -13.45 -5.63 -3.21
CA GLU A 89 -12.15 -4.93 -3.12
C GLU A 89 -10.96 -5.88 -3.28
N LEU A 90 -10.99 -7.09 -2.70
CA LEU A 90 -9.79 -7.93 -2.59
C LEU A 90 -9.76 -9.13 -3.54
N LEU A 91 -10.91 -9.67 -3.94
CA LEU A 91 -10.94 -10.86 -4.83
C LEU A 91 -10.40 -10.55 -6.23
N PRO A 92 -10.76 -9.42 -6.90
CA PRO A 92 -10.17 -9.06 -8.19
C PRO A 92 -8.66 -8.82 -8.06
N ALA A 93 -8.23 -8.18 -6.97
CA ALA A 93 -6.82 -7.92 -6.72
C ALA A 93 -6.01 -9.23 -6.63
N ILE A 94 -6.50 -10.25 -5.93
CA ILE A 94 -5.83 -11.56 -5.86
C ILE A 94 -5.71 -12.20 -7.24
N ALA A 95 -6.80 -12.20 -8.03
CA ALA A 95 -6.79 -12.76 -9.38
C ALA A 95 -5.77 -12.05 -10.28
N VAL A 96 -5.73 -10.71 -10.23
CA VAL A 96 -4.79 -9.90 -10.99
C VAL A 96 -3.35 -10.15 -10.53
N LYS A 97 -3.07 -10.22 -9.23
CA LYS A 97 -1.72 -10.50 -8.71
C LYS A 97 -1.20 -11.89 -9.07
N LEU A 98 -2.09 -12.85 -9.33
CA LEU A 98 -1.70 -14.17 -9.84
C LEU A 98 -1.43 -14.17 -11.35
N LEU A 99 -2.17 -13.37 -12.13
CA LEU A 99 -2.10 -13.37 -13.60
C LEU A 99 -1.05 -12.40 -14.16
N VAL A 100 -1.02 -11.16 -13.67
CA VAL A 100 -0.20 -10.06 -14.23
C VAL A 100 1.30 -10.34 -14.22
N PRO A 101 1.90 -10.97 -13.18
CA PRO A 101 3.34 -11.27 -13.20
C PRO A 101 3.76 -12.12 -14.41
N HIS A 102 2.87 -12.92 -14.99
CA HIS A 102 3.16 -13.71 -16.19
C HIS A 102 3.19 -12.86 -17.48
N ILE A 103 2.48 -11.74 -17.50
CA ILE A 103 2.28 -10.89 -18.69
C ILE A 103 3.26 -9.72 -18.70
N LEU A 104 3.75 -9.30 -17.52
CA LEU A 104 4.55 -8.08 -17.34
C LEU A 104 5.75 -8.01 -18.29
N HIS A 105 6.45 -9.13 -18.48
CA HIS A 105 7.65 -9.23 -19.31
C HIS A 105 7.38 -9.05 -20.82
N TYR A 106 6.16 -9.24 -21.29
CA TYR A 106 5.84 -9.14 -22.73
C TYR A 106 5.62 -7.71 -23.20
N THR A 107 5.36 -6.79 -22.27
CA THR A 107 4.94 -5.42 -22.59
C THR A 107 5.97 -4.42 -22.10
N PRO A 108 6.38 -3.42 -22.90
CA PRO A 108 7.32 -2.40 -22.46
C PRO A 108 6.75 -1.58 -21.30
N HIS A 109 7.61 -1.23 -20.34
CA HIS A 109 7.22 -0.60 -19.07
C HIS A 109 6.42 0.71 -19.23
N TRP A 110 6.72 1.52 -20.25
CA TRP A 110 6.00 2.78 -20.51
C TRP A 110 4.51 2.55 -20.87
N VAL A 111 4.20 1.44 -21.55
CA VAL A 111 2.82 1.10 -21.93
C VAL A 111 1.99 0.72 -20.71
N TRP A 112 2.58 0.03 -19.73
CA TRP A 112 1.91 -0.25 -18.46
C TRP A 112 1.53 1.03 -17.73
N LEU A 113 2.43 2.01 -17.65
CA LEU A 113 2.12 3.29 -16.99
C LEU A 113 1.02 4.08 -17.72
N ALA A 114 1.03 4.08 -19.05
CA ALA A 114 -0.03 4.70 -19.85
C ALA A 114 -1.38 4.00 -19.64
N LEU A 115 -1.40 2.66 -19.60
CA LEU A 115 -2.61 1.88 -19.36
C LEU A 115 -3.17 2.13 -17.95
N LEU A 116 -2.31 2.09 -16.92
CA LEU A 116 -2.69 2.33 -15.54
C LEU A 116 -3.29 3.73 -15.33
N SER A 117 -2.66 4.75 -15.89
CA SER A 117 -3.14 6.14 -15.82
C SER A 117 -4.44 6.33 -16.59
N GLY A 118 -4.55 5.75 -17.80
CA GLY A 118 -5.79 5.74 -18.58
C GLY A 118 -6.96 5.10 -17.84
N CYS A 119 -6.73 3.94 -17.20
CA CYS A 119 -7.72 3.25 -16.37
C CYS A 119 -8.16 4.10 -15.17
N TRP A 120 -7.23 4.80 -14.50
CA TRP A 120 -7.58 5.69 -13.39
C TRP A 120 -8.38 6.91 -13.86
N ILE A 121 -8.00 7.52 -14.98
CA ILE A 121 -8.77 8.63 -15.57
C ILE A 121 -10.18 8.14 -15.91
N LEU A 122 -10.31 6.98 -16.56
CA LEU A 122 -11.61 6.40 -16.87
C LEU A 122 -12.44 6.12 -15.60
N ALA A 123 -11.83 5.57 -14.55
CA ALA A 123 -12.48 5.35 -13.25
C ALA A 123 -12.96 6.67 -12.61
N THR A 124 -12.17 7.74 -12.68
CA THR A 124 -12.58 9.06 -12.16
C THR A 124 -13.73 9.67 -12.95
N VAL A 125 -13.66 9.61 -14.28
CA VAL A 125 -14.69 10.17 -15.17
C VAL A 125 -16.00 9.43 -14.96
N THR A 126 -15.96 8.10 -14.92
CA THR A 126 -17.15 7.26 -14.68
C THR A 126 -17.72 7.46 -13.28
N ALA A 127 -16.89 7.56 -12.24
CA ALA A 127 -17.34 7.86 -10.87
C ALA A 127 -17.97 9.26 -10.76
N ASN A 128 -17.42 10.26 -11.45
CA ASN A 128 -17.97 11.62 -11.48
C ASN A 128 -19.25 11.73 -12.31
N ALA A 129 -19.34 10.99 -13.41
CA ALA A 129 -20.52 10.95 -14.27
C ALA A 129 -21.67 10.14 -13.66
N ALA A 130 -21.40 9.20 -12.75
CA ALA A 130 -22.42 8.36 -12.12
C ALA A 130 -23.37 9.18 -11.22
N PRO A 131 -24.67 9.35 -11.58
CA PRO A 131 -25.64 9.95 -10.68
C PRO A 131 -25.82 9.15 -9.37
N PRO A 132 -26.36 9.75 -8.30
CA PRO A 132 -26.63 9.06 -7.03
C PRO A 132 -27.56 7.84 -7.18
N ASN A 133 -28.39 7.77 -8.24
CA ASN A 133 -29.32 6.67 -8.51
C ASN A 133 -28.80 5.62 -9.53
N VAL A 134 -27.50 5.57 -9.85
CA VAL A 134 -26.95 4.53 -10.73
C VAL A 134 -27.21 3.12 -10.18
N ILE A 135 -27.65 2.22 -11.07
CA ILE A 135 -27.87 0.80 -10.78
C ILE A 135 -26.62 0.15 -10.17
N ALA A 136 -26.82 -0.63 -9.11
CA ALA A 136 -25.76 -1.31 -8.35
C ALA A 136 -24.67 -2.02 -9.19
N PRO A 137 -24.95 -2.75 -10.29
CA PRO A 137 -23.92 -3.47 -11.03
C PRO A 137 -22.85 -2.57 -11.66
N ILE A 138 -23.21 -1.35 -12.11
CA ILE A 138 -22.23 -0.42 -12.70
C ILE A 138 -21.23 0.05 -11.65
N ARG A 139 -21.70 0.31 -10.41
CA ARG A 139 -20.83 0.71 -9.30
C ARG A 139 -19.86 -0.41 -8.91
N ILE A 140 -20.36 -1.65 -8.87
CA ILE A 140 -19.55 -2.83 -8.59
C ILE A 140 -18.50 -2.99 -9.69
N LEU A 141 -18.87 -2.83 -10.97
CA LEU A 141 -17.94 -2.92 -12.08
C LEU A 141 -16.81 -1.89 -11.97
N ILE A 142 -17.13 -0.62 -11.68
CA ILE A 142 -16.11 0.43 -11.50
C ILE A 142 -15.19 0.08 -10.32
N ALA A 143 -15.73 -0.44 -9.23
CA ALA A 143 -14.92 -0.86 -8.08
C ALA A 143 -14.02 -2.05 -8.38
N VAL A 144 -14.52 -3.07 -9.08
CA VAL A 144 -13.73 -4.23 -9.52
C VAL A 144 -12.60 -3.77 -10.43
N LEU A 145 -12.87 -2.86 -11.38
CA LEU A 145 -11.85 -2.29 -12.26
C LEU A 145 -10.81 -1.45 -11.49
N ALA A 146 -11.23 -0.64 -10.52
CA ALA A 146 -10.32 0.14 -9.67
C ALA A 146 -9.44 -0.75 -8.78
N SER A 147 -10.00 -1.82 -8.21
CA SER A 147 -9.26 -2.85 -7.46
C SER A 147 -8.25 -3.55 -8.35
N ALA A 148 -8.67 -4.01 -9.53
CA ALA A 148 -7.80 -4.63 -10.51
C ALA A 148 -6.65 -3.70 -10.92
N ASN A 149 -6.93 -2.43 -11.23
CA ASN A 149 -5.93 -1.46 -11.65
C ASN A 149 -4.89 -1.19 -10.54
N THR A 150 -5.33 -1.13 -9.29
CA THR A 150 -4.45 -1.00 -8.12
C THR A 150 -3.52 -2.20 -7.98
N ALA A 151 -4.05 -3.41 -8.19
CA ALA A 151 -3.26 -4.64 -8.13
C ALA A 151 -2.25 -4.73 -9.28
N VAL A 152 -2.62 -4.33 -10.51
CA VAL A 152 -1.68 -4.23 -11.65
C VAL A 152 -0.55 -3.27 -11.29
N ALA A 153 -0.88 -2.08 -10.77
CA ALA A 153 0.11 -1.06 -10.40
C ALA A 153 1.06 -1.56 -9.30
N GLU A 154 0.53 -2.19 -8.25
CA GLU A 154 1.34 -2.78 -7.19
C GLU A 154 2.31 -3.82 -7.73
N VAL A 155 1.84 -4.77 -8.55
CA VAL A 155 2.69 -5.79 -9.17
C VAL A 155 3.75 -5.16 -10.04
N PHE A 156 3.39 -4.17 -10.86
CA PHE A 156 4.32 -3.46 -11.73
C PHE A 156 5.44 -2.78 -10.93
N PHE A 157 5.10 -1.98 -9.92
CA PHE A 157 6.11 -1.26 -9.12
C PHE A 157 6.96 -2.21 -8.26
N LEU A 158 6.36 -3.26 -7.67
CA LEU A 158 7.10 -4.26 -6.92
C LEU A 158 8.04 -5.09 -7.80
N SER A 159 7.61 -5.41 -9.01
CA SER A 159 8.43 -6.10 -10.00
C SER A 159 9.67 -5.29 -10.35
N GLN A 160 9.51 -3.97 -10.52
CA GLN A 160 10.60 -3.04 -10.81
C GLN A 160 11.63 -2.91 -9.68
N LEU A 161 11.32 -3.33 -8.46
CA LEU A 161 12.29 -3.34 -7.36
C LEU A 161 13.49 -4.25 -7.64
N SER A 162 13.37 -5.24 -8.54
CA SER A 162 14.51 -6.05 -9.00
C SER A 162 15.63 -5.19 -9.56
N HIS A 163 15.30 -4.12 -10.29
CA HIS A 163 16.26 -3.23 -10.95
C HIS A 163 16.83 -2.15 -10.04
N TYR A 164 16.00 -1.60 -9.14
CA TYR A 164 16.37 -0.44 -8.33
C TYR A 164 16.93 -0.79 -6.95
N GLY A 165 16.75 -2.03 -6.48
CA GLY A 165 17.36 -2.51 -5.24
C GLY A 165 16.61 -2.10 -3.96
N LYS A 166 17.28 -2.29 -2.82
CA LYS A 166 16.66 -2.20 -1.47
C LYS A 166 16.23 -0.79 -1.07
N THR A 167 16.88 0.24 -1.61
CA THR A 167 16.51 1.64 -1.38
C THR A 167 15.15 1.94 -2.00
N ALA A 168 14.90 1.47 -3.22
CA ALA A 168 13.59 1.60 -3.85
C ALA A 168 12.50 0.83 -3.08
N LEU A 169 12.81 -0.32 -2.48
CA LEU A 169 11.88 -1.05 -1.62
C LEU A 169 11.50 -0.23 -0.38
N ALA A 170 12.48 0.44 0.24
CA ALA A 170 12.22 1.31 1.38
C ALA A 170 11.33 2.50 1.01
N GLY A 171 11.60 3.16 -0.12
CA GLY A 171 10.75 4.23 -0.64
C GLY A 171 9.32 3.75 -0.94
N TRP A 172 9.15 2.65 -1.69
CA TRP A 172 7.83 2.08 -1.97
C TRP A 172 7.05 1.72 -0.70
N GLY A 173 7.70 1.02 0.22
CA GLY A 173 7.06 0.60 1.46
C GLY A 173 6.70 1.78 2.36
N THR A 174 7.54 2.80 2.45
CA THR A 174 7.26 4.01 3.24
C THR A 174 6.16 4.85 2.63
N GLY A 175 6.19 5.07 1.31
CA GLY A 175 5.14 5.77 0.58
C GLY A 175 3.78 5.11 0.75
N SER A 176 3.71 3.79 0.62
CA SER A 176 2.46 3.04 0.83
C SER A 176 1.96 3.08 2.28
N ALA A 177 2.84 3.02 3.28
CA ALA A 177 2.43 3.20 4.68
C ALA A 177 1.96 4.64 4.98
N ALA A 178 2.62 5.65 4.42
CA ALA A 178 2.19 7.05 4.54
C ALA A 178 0.82 7.26 3.88
N GLY A 179 0.59 6.65 2.72
CA GLY A 179 -0.72 6.63 2.05
C GLY A 179 -1.77 5.93 2.92
N GLY A 180 -1.40 4.85 3.60
CA GLY A 180 -2.25 4.14 4.57
C GLY A 180 -2.64 5.01 5.77
N ALA A 181 -1.68 5.76 6.32
CA ALA A 181 -1.93 6.71 7.40
C ALA A 181 -2.89 7.82 6.98
N LEU A 182 -2.67 8.41 5.79
CA LEU A 182 -3.59 9.43 5.26
C LEU A 182 -4.98 8.84 5.00
N ARG A 183 -5.07 7.64 4.41
CA ARG A 183 -6.34 6.91 4.21
C ARG A 183 -7.14 6.76 5.52
N ALA A 184 -6.49 6.54 6.66
CA ALA A 184 -7.16 6.36 7.95
C ALA A 184 -7.84 7.65 8.47
N VAL A 185 -7.29 8.82 8.15
CA VAL A 185 -7.78 10.12 8.64
C VAL A 185 -8.50 10.95 7.59
N LEU A 186 -8.35 10.60 6.31
CA LEU A 186 -8.88 11.36 5.18
C LEU A 186 -10.39 11.62 5.31
N PRO A 187 -11.24 10.67 5.72
CA PRO A 187 -12.66 10.93 5.91
C PRO A 187 -12.92 12.00 6.96
N THR A 188 -12.28 11.87 8.12
CA THR A 188 -12.45 12.75 9.27
C THR A 188 -12.00 14.17 8.94
N ILE A 189 -10.89 14.32 8.20
CA ILE A 189 -10.40 15.63 7.78
C ILE A 189 -11.38 16.27 6.79
N LEU A 190 -11.82 15.54 5.77
CA LEU A 190 -12.69 16.08 4.74
C LEU A 190 -14.11 16.38 5.25
N THR A 191 -14.73 15.51 6.05
CA THR A 191 -16.08 15.74 6.57
C THR A 191 -16.10 16.71 7.75
N ILE A 192 -15.26 16.51 8.76
CA ILE A 192 -15.37 17.24 10.03
C ILE A 192 -14.67 18.59 9.95
N ARG A 193 -13.47 18.66 9.35
CA ARG A 193 -12.70 19.93 9.29
C ARG A 193 -13.06 20.80 8.09
N MET A 194 -13.36 20.19 6.95
CA MET A 194 -13.60 20.93 5.70
C MET A 194 -15.08 21.00 5.29
N GLY A 195 -15.96 20.19 5.89
CA GLY A 195 -17.37 20.15 5.51
C GLY A 195 -17.60 19.68 4.06
N LEU A 196 -16.62 19.02 3.45
CA LEU A 196 -16.66 18.59 2.06
C LEU A 196 -17.26 17.19 1.93
N MET A 197 -18.06 16.99 0.89
CA MET A 197 -18.55 15.67 0.50
C MET A 197 -17.38 14.83 -0.03
N MET A 198 -17.32 13.54 0.32
CA MET A 198 -16.29 12.60 -0.16
C MET A 198 -16.19 12.55 -1.69
N ARG A 199 -17.31 12.78 -2.38
CA ARG A 199 -17.36 12.81 -3.84
C ARG A 199 -16.49 13.93 -4.43
N ASN A 200 -16.32 15.07 -3.75
CA ASN A 200 -15.47 16.16 -4.23
C ASN A 200 -13.99 15.80 -4.16
N ALA A 201 -13.61 14.74 -3.44
CA ALA A 201 -12.24 14.29 -3.35
C ALA A 201 -11.73 13.62 -4.65
N THR A 202 -12.61 13.28 -5.60
CA THR A 202 -12.22 12.67 -6.88
C THR A 202 -11.30 13.55 -7.71
N SER A 203 -11.36 14.89 -7.56
CA SER A 203 -10.42 15.80 -8.22
C SER A 203 -8.97 15.57 -7.77
N TYR A 204 -8.74 15.04 -6.57
CA TYR A 204 -7.40 14.72 -6.07
C TYR A 204 -6.72 13.58 -6.83
N VAL A 205 -7.49 12.76 -7.53
CA VAL A 205 -6.94 11.68 -8.35
C VAL A 205 -6.05 12.23 -9.46
N TYR A 206 -6.43 13.34 -10.11
CA TYR A 206 -5.61 13.93 -11.17
C TYR A 206 -4.24 14.40 -10.65
N TYR A 207 -4.19 15.03 -9.48
CA TYR A 207 -2.92 15.44 -8.87
C TYR A 207 -2.04 14.24 -8.51
N LEU A 208 -2.62 13.16 -7.96
CA LEU A 208 -1.88 11.93 -7.66
C LEU A 208 -1.35 11.24 -8.92
N LEU A 209 -2.12 11.25 -10.02
CA LEU A 209 -1.68 10.70 -11.30
C LEU A 209 -0.54 11.51 -11.92
N VAL A 210 -0.64 12.83 -11.93
CA VAL A 210 0.43 13.70 -12.41
C VAL A 210 1.69 13.48 -11.58
N ALA A 211 1.57 13.42 -10.26
CA ALA A 211 2.71 13.14 -9.37
C ALA A 211 3.33 11.75 -9.65
N MET A 212 2.52 10.72 -9.85
CA MET A 212 2.99 9.36 -10.16
C MET A 212 3.70 9.29 -11.52
N VAL A 213 3.15 9.92 -12.56
CA VAL A 213 3.73 9.96 -13.91
C VAL A 213 5.02 10.80 -13.90
N ALA A 214 4.99 11.98 -13.27
CA ALA A 214 6.17 12.82 -13.12
C ALA A 214 7.29 12.10 -12.37
N ALA A 215 6.99 11.43 -11.26
CA ALA A 215 7.97 10.64 -10.52
C ALA A 215 8.61 9.53 -11.39
N TYR A 216 7.82 8.89 -12.25
CA TYR A 216 8.33 7.83 -13.13
C TYR A 216 9.20 8.37 -14.28
N PHE A 217 8.75 9.40 -15.00
CA PHE A 217 9.47 9.91 -16.19
C PHE A 217 10.62 10.86 -15.86
N LEU A 218 10.48 11.72 -14.86
CA LEU A 218 11.47 12.77 -14.58
C LEU A 218 12.57 12.31 -13.64
N VAL A 219 12.34 11.24 -12.87
CA VAL A 219 13.17 10.96 -11.70
C VAL A 219 13.63 9.50 -11.58
N LEU A 220 12.96 8.55 -12.24
CA LEU A 220 13.47 7.17 -12.35
C LEU A 220 14.46 7.08 -13.53
N PRO A 221 15.78 6.94 -13.30
CA PRO A 221 16.73 6.77 -14.39
C PRO A 221 16.41 5.49 -15.15
N SER A 222 16.54 5.52 -16.47
CA SER A 222 16.31 4.31 -17.29
C SER A 222 17.27 3.20 -16.82
N PRO A 223 16.81 1.94 -16.72
CA PRO A 223 17.66 0.84 -16.28
C PRO A 223 18.89 0.66 -17.18
N VAL A 224 18.78 1.08 -18.45
CA VAL A 224 19.84 1.06 -19.46
C VAL A 224 20.98 2.03 -19.13
N LEU A 225 20.66 3.20 -18.57
CA LEU A 225 21.69 4.18 -18.19
C LEU A 225 22.47 3.73 -16.95
N ARG A 226 21.86 2.90 -16.09
CA ARG A 226 22.52 2.33 -14.92
C ARG A 226 23.50 1.22 -15.28
N THR A 227 23.14 0.34 -16.22
CA THR A 227 24.09 -0.68 -16.72
C THR A 227 25.26 -0.05 -17.47
N MET A 228 25.03 1.03 -18.23
CA MET A 228 26.12 1.80 -18.85
C MET A 228 27.02 2.48 -17.80
N ALA A 229 26.43 3.17 -16.81
CA ALA A 229 27.19 3.84 -15.77
C ALA A 229 27.97 2.86 -14.86
N VAL A 230 27.40 1.70 -14.53
CA VAL A 230 28.11 0.65 -13.75
C VAL A 230 29.24 0.04 -14.57
N ASN A 231 29.07 -0.15 -15.88
CA ASN A 231 30.13 -0.64 -16.75
C ASN A 231 31.24 0.41 -16.99
N GLU A 232 30.90 1.71 -17.02
CA GLU A 232 31.91 2.79 -17.09
C GLU A 232 32.69 2.92 -15.78
N LEU A 233 32.02 2.88 -14.62
CA LEU A 233 32.68 2.91 -13.30
C LEU A 233 33.49 1.65 -12.99
N ALA A 234 33.14 0.50 -13.56
CA ALA A 234 33.96 -0.72 -13.48
C ALA A 234 35.14 -0.71 -14.48
N GLY A 235 35.12 0.17 -15.47
CA GLY A 235 36.19 0.32 -16.47
C GLY A 235 37.36 1.20 -16.02
N GLU A 236 37.25 1.90 -14.89
CA GLU A 236 38.30 2.80 -14.39
C GLU A 236 39.33 2.12 -13.46
N ASP A 237 39.06 0.91 -12.95
CA ASP A 237 39.96 0.17 -12.02
C ASP A 237 40.75 -0.98 -12.67
N GLU A 238 40.54 -1.32 -13.96
CA GLU A 238 41.30 -2.37 -14.68
C GLU A 238 41.96 -1.88 -15.98
N ALA A 239 42.35 -0.61 -16.06
CA ALA A 239 43.03 -0.06 -17.23
C ALA A 239 44.57 -0.28 -17.17
N ALA A 240 45.04 -1.53 -17.03
CA ALA A 240 46.47 -1.82 -17.19
C ALA A 240 46.86 -3.28 -17.50
N VAL A 241 46.05 -4.14 -18.14
CA VAL A 241 46.59 -5.36 -18.78
C VAL A 241 45.84 -5.71 -20.07
N GLU A 242 46.58 -5.58 -21.17
CA GLU A 242 46.49 -6.28 -22.45
C GLU A 242 45.31 -6.03 -23.41
N MET A 243 45.60 -5.04 -24.26
CA MET A 243 45.14 -4.83 -25.63
C MET A 243 45.48 -6.02 -26.54
N GLU A 244 44.72 -7.13 -26.51
CA GLU A 244 44.73 -8.12 -27.62
C GLU A 244 43.48 -9.03 -27.72
N SER A 245 42.32 -8.62 -27.18
CA SER A 245 41.06 -9.40 -27.28
C SER A 245 39.87 -8.55 -27.78
N HIS A 246 40.13 -7.70 -28.78
CA HIS A 246 39.13 -6.73 -29.29
C HIS A 246 38.49 -7.12 -30.64
N LYS A 247 38.63 -8.36 -31.10
CA LYS A 247 38.06 -8.82 -32.39
C LYS A 247 37.21 -10.08 -32.32
N SER A 248 37.13 -10.73 -31.16
CA SER A 248 36.41 -11.99 -30.94
C SER A 248 35.13 -11.85 -30.09
N THR A 249 34.86 -10.67 -29.53
CA THR A 249 33.70 -10.39 -28.64
C THR A 249 32.54 -9.66 -29.32
N LEU A 250 32.70 -9.25 -30.59
CA LEU A 250 31.65 -8.57 -31.36
C LEU A 250 30.70 -9.55 -32.09
N ILE A 251 30.98 -10.86 -32.04
CA ILE A 251 30.20 -11.93 -32.71
C ILE A 251 29.50 -12.85 -31.70
N THR A 252 29.78 -12.74 -30.40
CA THR A 252 29.13 -13.53 -29.33
C THR A 252 27.91 -12.82 -28.70
N ALA A 253 27.36 -11.80 -29.37
CA ALA A 253 26.09 -11.16 -29.02
C ALA A 253 24.86 -11.83 -29.68
N GLU A 254 25.05 -13.01 -30.30
CA GLU A 254 23.99 -13.92 -30.74
C GLU A 254 24.00 -15.21 -29.88
N SER A 255 24.10 -15.09 -28.55
CA SER A 255 23.83 -16.23 -27.67
C SER A 255 22.32 -16.35 -27.41
N HIS A 256 21.64 -17.02 -28.34
CA HIS A 256 20.62 -18.02 -28.02
C HIS A 256 19.47 -17.56 -27.09
N SER A 257 18.68 -16.58 -27.53
CA SER A 257 17.30 -16.46 -27.05
C SER A 257 16.48 -17.61 -27.62
N GLN A 258 16.63 -18.82 -27.06
CA GLN A 258 15.60 -19.83 -27.20
C GLN A 258 14.30 -19.19 -26.71
N THR A 259 13.37 -18.97 -27.63
CA THR A 259 12.00 -18.55 -27.33
C THR A 259 11.35 -19.67 -26.52
N ILE A 260 11.59 -19.67 -25.20
CA ILE A 260 10.92 -20.58 -24.26
C ILE A 260 9.43 -20.38 -24.47
N SER A 261 8.73 -21.46 -24.79
CA SER A 261 7.28 -21.42 -25.02
C SER A 261 6.57 -20.78 -23.81
N PHE A 262 5.56 -19.95 -24.05
CA PHE A 262 4.76 -19.30 -22.99
C PHE A 262 4.29 -20.31 -21.95
N ARG A 263 3.91 -21.52 -22.39
CA ARG A 263 3.48 -22.63 -21.53
C ARG A 263 4.60 -23.16 -20.64
N GLU A 264 5.80 -23.34 -21.19
CA GLU A 264 6.97 -23.80 -20.43
C GLU A 264 7.42 -22.73 -19.43
N ARG A 265 7.32 -21.45 -19.80
CA ARG A 265 7.60 -20.33 -18.89
C ARG A 265 6.57 -20.24 -17.77
N ILE A 266 5.28 -20.39 -18.05
CA ILE A 266 4.24 -20.49 -17.02
C ILE A 266 4.53 -21.67 -16.11
N HIS A 267 4.87 -22.84 -16.65
CA HIS A 267 5.16 -24.02 -15.85
C HIS A 267 6.37 -23.81 -14.93
N ARG A 268 7.47 -23.24 -15.45
CA ARG A 268 8.64 -22.87 -14.64
C ARG A 268 8.30 -21.81 -13.60
N ASN A 269 7.54 -20.77 -13.95
CA ASN A 269 7.10 -19.73 -13.02
C ASN A 269 6.18 -20.30 -11.93
N MET A 270 5.31 -21.25 -12.25
CA MET A 270 4.43 -21.91 -11.30
C MET A 270 5.20 -22.88 -10.39
N GLN A 271 6.22 -23.56 -10.90
CA GLN A 271 7.18 -24.34 -10.08
C GLN A 271 8.02 -23.43 -9.16
N LEU A 272 8.45 -22.27 -9.65
CA LEU A 272 9.18 -21.27 -8.87
C LEU A 272 8.29 -20.67 -7.77
N MET A 273 7.03 -20.37 -8.11
CA MET A 273 6.00 -19.98 -7.16
C MET A 273 5.78 -21.08 -6.12
N SER A 274 5.63 -22.35 -6.53
CA SER A 274 5.27 -23.51 -5.70
C SER A 274 6.40 -24.09 -4.83
N SER A 275 7.67 -23.86 -5.14
CA SER A 275 8.78 -24.61 -4.54
C SER A 275 9.17 -24.10 -3.15
N LYS A 276 9.88 -22.96 -3.10
CA LYS A 276 10.53 -22.41 -1.91
C LYS A 276 10.10 -20.97 -1.63
N LEU A 277 9.77 -20.19 -2.67
CA LEU A 277 9.28 -18.82 -2.52
C LEU A 277 7.89 -18.75 -1.87
N LEU A 278 6.99 -19.70 -2.18
CA LEU A 278 5.70 -19.83 -1.46
C LEU A 278 5.92 -19.95 0.04
N ARG A 279 6.73 -20.94 0.44
CA ARG A 279 6.95 -21.32 1.84
C ARG A 279 7.76 -20.30 2.63
N LEU A 280 8.70 -19.60 2.00
CA LEU A 280 9.56 -18.63 2.70
C LEU A 280 9.00 -17.21 2.72
N CYS A 281 8.23 -16.78 1.73
CA CYS A 281 7.83 -15.38 1.56
C CYS A 281 6.31 -15.19 1.56
N ILE A 282 5.58 -15.99 0.76
CA ILE A 282 4.13 -15.82 0.60
C ILE A 282 3.39 -16.28 1.85
N ASP A 283 3.68 -17.47 2.37
CA ASP A 283 2.99 -18.03 3.55
C ASP A 283 3.20 -17.17 4.81
N PRO A 284 4.42 -16.71 5.15
CA PRO A 284 4.61 -15.82 6.30
C PRO A 284 3.90 -14.48 6.12
N LEU A 285 3.91 -13.90 4.91
CA LEU A 285 3.24 -12.62 4.66
C LEU A 285 1.72 -12.78 4.76
N LEU A 286 1.16 -13.87 4.24
CA LEU A 286 -0.25 -14.23 4.37
C LEU A 286 -0.66 -14.38 5.83
N LEU A 287 0.11 -15.13 6.63
CA LEU A 287 -0.22 -15.37 8.03
C LEU A 287 -0.13 -14.10 8.88
N VAL A 288 0.91 -13.29 8.67
CA VAL A 288 1.11 -11.98 9.31
C VAL A 288 -0.08 -11.06 9.00
N THR A 289 -0.44 -10.94 7.72
CA THR A 289 -1.50 -10.04 7.27
C THR A 289 -2.90 -10.55 7.61
N ALA A 290 -3.11 -11.86 7.70
CA ALA A 290 -4.35 -12.44 8.20
C ALA A 290 -4.57 -12.13 9.69
N ALA A 291 -3.54 -12.32 10.52
CA ALA A 291 -3.62 -11.98 11.94
C ALA A 291 -3.90 -10.48 12.15
N GLN A 292 -3.30 -9.64 11.32
CA GLN A 292 -3.51 -8.19 11.37
C GLN A 292 -4.87 -7.76 10.83
N GLY A 293 -5.35 -8.36 9.74
CA GLY A 293 -6.68 -8.12 9.19
C GLY A 293 -7.77 -8.45 10.21
N LEU A 294 -7.59 -9.54 10.97
CA LEU A 294 -8.47 -9.91 12.08
C LEU A 294 -8.51 -8.82 13.16
N VAL A 295 -7.35 -8.34 13.62
CA VAL A 295 -7.28 -7.34 14.69
C VAL A 295 -7.77 -5.97 14.21
N SER A 296 -7.23 -5.48 13.09
CA SER A 296 -7.48 -4.12 12.59
C SER A 296 -8.92 -3.90 12.13
N SER A 297 -9.54 -4.91 11.50
CA SER A 297 -10.92 -4.82 11.02
C SER A 297 -11.95 -5.18 12.09
N GLY A 298 -11.67 -6.15 12.97
CA GLY A 298 -12.68 -6.74 13.88
C GLY A 298 -12.71 -6.17 15.29
N THR A 299 -11.61 -5.59 15.78
CA THR A 299 -11.56 -5.08 17.16
C THR A 299 -12.18 -3.70 17.39
N PRO A 300 -12.16 -2.71 16.47
CA PRO A 300 -12.59 -1.34 16.79
C PRO A 300 -14.07 -1.23 17.21
N ARG A 301 -14.98 -1.99 16.60
CA ARG A 301 -16.40 -1.96 16.97
C ARG A 301 -16.71 -2.79 18.21
N ALA A 302 -16.01 -3.91 18.35
CA ALA A 302 -16.17 -4.79 19.50
C ALA A 302 -15.49 -4.24 20.76
N SER A 303 -14.57 -3.27 20.66
CA SER A 303 -13.84 -2.74 21.80
C SER A 303 -14.70 -1.87 22.73
N ARG A 304 -14.17 -1.63 23.93
CA ARG A 304 -14.77 -0.75 24.93
C ARG A 304 -14.97 0.67 24.39
N ALA A 305 -16.15 1.23 24.62
CA ALA A 305 -16.44 2.63 24.42
C ALA A 305 -15.58 3.46 25.39
N LEU A 306 -14.68 4.25 24.82
CA LEU A 306 -13.74 5.09 25.55
C LEU A 306 -14.34 6.48 25.72
N ARG A 307 -14.42 6.98 26.96
CA ARG A 307 -15.00 8.29 27.30
C ARG A 307 -14.27 9.47 26.66
N SER A 308 -13.02 9.28 26.24
CA SER A 308 -12.21 10.31 25.57
C SER A 308 -12.67 10.65 24.15
N PHE A 309 -13.51 9.83 23.52
CA PHE A 309 -14.02 10.07 22.17
C PHE A 309 -15.54 10.32 22.21
N SER A 310 -15.98 11.38 21.54
CA SER A 310 -17.40 11.73 21.40
C SER A 310 -18.15 10.83 20.42
N GLY A 311 -17.46 10.12 19.51
CA GLY A 311 -18.09 9.25 18.53
C GLY A 311 -17.15 8.18 17.96
N TYR A 312 -17.76 7.10 17.44
CA TYR A 312 -17.06 5.95 16.87
C TYR A 312 -16.19 6.32 15.66
N GLN A 313 -16.61 7.29 14.84
CA GLN A 313 -15.84 7.73 13.67
C GLN A 313 -14.47 8.32 14.07
N SER A 314 -14.43 9.16 15.10
CA SER A 314 -13.17 9.73 15.60
C SER A 314 -12.28 8.67 16.26
N PHE A 315 -12.88 7.71 16.98
CA PHE A 315 -12.15 6.58 17.57
C PHE A 315 -11.54 5.68 16.48
N SER A 316 -12.34 5.23 15.51
CA SER A 316 -11.89 4.34 14.43
C SER A 316 -10.82 4.99 13.55
N ALA A 317 -10.94 6.29 13.25
CA ALA A 317 -9.91 7.04 12.54
C ALA A 317 -8.59 7.10 13.34
N THR A 318 -8.66 7.40 14.64
CA THR A 318 -7.47 7.45 15.51
C THR A 318 -6.83 6.07 15.69
N TYR A 319 -7.65 5.03 15.84
CA TYR A 319 -7.21 3.64 15.94
C TYR A 319 -6.49 3.20 14.67
N GLY A 320 -7.08 3.45 13.49
CA GLY A 320 -6.47 3.18 12.20
C GLY A 320 -5.19 3.98 11.97
N LEU A 321 -5.17 5.25 12.37
CA LEU A 321 -3.97 6.09 12.28
C LEU A 321 -2.84 5.54 13.15
N ALA A 322 -3.12 5.15 14.40
CA ALA A 322 -2.10 4.60 15.30
C ALA A 322 -1.46 3.32 14.73
N PHE A 323 -2.28 2.42 14.15
CA PHE A 323 -1.77 1.25 13.43
C PHE A 323 -0.82 1.65 12.29
N GLN A 324 -1.23 2.60 11.45
CA GLN A 324 -0.47 3.01 10.27
C GLN A 324 0.79 3.80 10.62
N ILE A 325 0.79 4.57 11.72
CA ILE A 325 2.00 5.23 12.24
C ILE A 325 3.04 4.18 12.65
N GLY A 326 2.63 3.12 13.34
CA GLY A 326 3.51 2.00 13.67
C GLY A 326 4.14 1.37 12.41
N ASP A 327 3.32 1.08 11.39
CA ASP A 327 3.77 0.52 10.10
C ASP A 327 4.71 1.48 9.36
N LEU A 328 4.41 2.78 9.35
CA LEU A 328 5.24 3.82 8.74
C LEU A 328 6.61 3.93 9.43
N ILE A 329 6.63 3.95 10.76
CA ILE A 329 7.88 3.98 11.53
C ILE A 329 8.71 2.74 11.23
N ALA A 330 8.09 1.56 11.22
CA ALA A 330 8.78 0.33 10.84
C ALA A 330 9.37 0.40 9.42
N ARG A 331 8.58 0.76 8.42
CA ARG A 331 9.05 0.77 7.03
C ARG A 331 10.13 1.83 6.77
N SER A 332 10.05 2.98 7.44
CA SER A 332 11.05 4.06 7.32
C SER A 332 12.39 3.70 7.97
N THR A 333 12.36 2.88 9.02
CA THR A 333 13.58 2.46 9.74
C THR A 333 14.19 1.16 9.22
N ALA A 334 13.57 0.52 8.22
CA ALA A 334 13.95 -0.80 7.76
C ALA A 334 15.34 -0.90 7.12
N LEU A 335 15.84 0.19 6.52
CA LEU A 335 17.21 0.24 5.99
C LEU A 335 18.27 0.28 7.10
N LEU A 336 17.91 0.80 8.28
CA LEU A 336 18.81 0.93 9.43
C LEU A 336 18.82 -0.34 10.28
N PHE A 337 17.64 -0.93 10.50
CA PHE A 337 17.47 -2.07 11.42
C PHE A 337 17.05 -3.34 10.68
N ARG A 338 18.02 -4.03 10.08
CA ARG A 338 17.77 -5.35 9.48
C ARG A 338 17.71 -6.44 10.55
N THR A 339 16.51 -6.93 10.87
CA THR A 339 16.35 -7.99 11.86
C THR A 339 16.75 -9.36 11.28
N ARG A 340 17.77 -10.00 11.86
CA ARG A 340 18.25 -11.34 11.42
C ARG A 340 17.39 -12.51 11.90
N ARG A 341 16.34 -12.26 12.69
CA ARG A 341 15.48 -13.29 13.33
C ARG A 341 13.98 -13.06 13.04
N PRO A 342 13.49 -13.34 11.82
CA PRO A 342 12.08 -13.11 11.45
C PRO A 342 11.10 -13.96 12.28
N ARG A 343 11.53 -15.12 12.79
CA ARG A 343 10.71 -15.98 13.67
C ARG A 343 10.33 -15.28 14.98
N LEU A 344 11.22 -14.46 15.54
CA LEU A 344 10.96 -13.72 16.77
C LEU A 344 9.94 -12.61 16.53
N LEU A 345 10.07 -11.87 15.43
CA LEU A 345 9.10 -10.84 15.03
C LEU A 345 7.72 -11.45 14.81
N PHE A 346 7.67 -12.61 14.15
CA PHE A 346 6.43 -13.33 13.94
C PHE A 346 5.79 -13.78 15.27
N ALA A 347 6.57 -14.38 16.16
CA ALA A 347 6.07 -14.80 17.48
C ALA A 347 5.56 -13.59 18.30
N LEU A 348 6.30 -12.49 18.31
CA LEU A 348 5.90 -11.26 18.98
C LEU A 348 4.61 -10.67 18.39
N LEU A 349 4.47 -10.70 17.06
CA LEU A 349 3.25 -10.26 16.39
C LEU A 349 2.04 -11.09 16.84
N VAL A 350 2.17 -12.41 16.86
CA VAL A 350 1.09 -13.30 17.30
C VAL A 350 0.72 -13.01 18.75
N VAL A 351 1.71 -12.83 19.64
CA VAL A 351 1.47 -12.46 21.05
C VAL A 351 0.75 -11.12 21.16
N CYS A 352 1.16 -10.08 20.43
CA CYS A 352 0.50 -8.78 20.43
C CYS A 352 -0.93 -8.85 19.88
N CYS A 353 -1.16 -9.62 18.80
CA CYS A 353 -2.50 -9.86 18.26
C CYS A 353 -3.40 -10.58 19.25
N LEU A 354 -2.90 -11.63 19.91
CA LEU A 354 -3.63 -12.35 20.96
C LEU A 354 -3.95 -11.42 22.14
N ALA A 355 -3.00 -10.60 22.57
CA ALA A 355 -3.23 -9.60 23.62
C ALA A 355 -4.32 -8.59 23.22
N ALA A 356 -4.35 -8.16 21.95
CA ALA A 356 -5.38 -7.24 21.45
C ALA A 356 -6.76 -7.89 21.39
N ILE A 357 -6.83 -9.14 20.93
CA ILE A 357 -8.06 -9.95 20.90
C ILE A 357 -8.58 -10.18 22.32
N LEU A 358 -7.72 -10.58 23.26
CA LEU A 358 -8.07 -10.78 24.67
C LEU A 358 -8.53 -9.47 25.32
N ASN A 359 -7.83 -8.36 25.07
CA ASN A 359 -8.23 -7.05 25.57
C ASN A 359 -9.62 -6.65 25.07
N THR A 360 -9.95 -6.99 23.82
CA THR A 360 -11.25 -6.69 23.19
C THR A 360 -12.35 -7.64 23.68
N SER A 361 -12.06 -8.93 23.85
CA SER A 361 -13.05 -9.92 24.30
C SER A 361 -13.42 -9.71 25.77
N LEU A 362 -12.43 -9.51 26.64
CA LEU A 362 -12.61 -9.38 28.09
C LEU A 362 -12.77 -7.93 28.58
N MET A 363 -12.60 -6.93 27.70
CA MET A 363 -12.66 -5.50 28.04
C MET A 363 -11.67 -5.12 29.17
N LEU A 364 -10.47 -5.71 29.15
CA LEU A 364 -9.45 -5.63 30.21
C LEU A 364 -8.99 -4.20 30.50
N SER A 365 -8.72 -3.41 29.45
CA SER A 365 -8.18 -2.05 29.59
C SER A 365 -9.19 -0.98 29.19
N ALA A 366 -9.37 0.01 30.06
CA ALA A 366 -10.05 1.26 29.78
C ALA A 366 -9.07 2.40 29.40
N ASN A 367 -7.75 2.12 29.38
CA ASN A 367 -6.74 3.13 29.10
C ASN A 367 -6.51 3.25 27.58
N ILE A 368 -6.77 4.44 27.04
CA ILE A 368 -6.58 4.77 25.62
C ILE A 368 -5.13 4.55 25.16
N TYR A 369 -4.14 4.93 25.96
CA TYR A 369 -2.73 4.83 25.59
C TYR A 369 -2.29 3.39 25.46
N PHE A 370 -2.85 2.49 26.28
CA PHE A 370 -2.58 1.06 26.18
C PHE A 370 -3.14 0.48 24.87
N VAL A 371 -4.39 0.79 24.52
CA VAL A 371 -5.02 0.30 23.28
C VAL A 371 -4.30 0.84 22.04
N LEU A 372 -4.00 2.14 22.02
CA LEU A 372 -3.28 2.77 20.90
C LEU A 372 -1.83 2.31 20.80
N GLY A 373 -1.14 2.13 21.93
CA GLY A 373 0.22 1.60 21.97
C GLY A 373 0.28 0.15 21.49
N LEU A 374 -0.68 -0.68 21.89
CA LEU A 374 -0.77 -2.08 21.46
C LEU A 374 -1.01 -2.19 19.95
N ILE A 375 -1.96 -1.43 19.39
CA ILE A 375 -2.22 -1.49 17.95
C ILE A 375 -1.08 -0.88 17.12
N SER A 376 -0.42 0.17 17.62
CA SER A 376 0.77 0.74 16.99
C SER A 376 1.92 -0.28 16.98
N CYS A 377 2.10 -1.05 18.05
CA CYS A 377 3.09 -2.14 18.10
C CYS A 377 2.79 -3.24 17.06
N ILE A 378 1.52 -3.62 16.88
CA ILE A 378 1.10 -4.57 15.83
C ILE A 378 1.42 -4.00 14.44
N GLY A 379 1.13 -2.72 14.20
CA GLY A 379 1.50 -2.03 12.96
C GLY A 379 3.01 -2.00 12.72
N TRP A 380 3.80 -1.74 13.76
CA TRP A 380 5.26 -1.76 13.68
C TRP A 380 5.81 -3.16 13.33
N LEU A 381 5.28 -4.21 13.96
CA LEU A 381 5.66 -5.59 13.65
C LEU A 381 5.27 -5.99 12.22
N ARG A 382 4.13 -5.50 11.72
CA ARG A 382 3.73 -5.64 10.31
C ARG A 382 4.78 -5.09 9.36
N GLY A 383 5.14 -3.82 9.54
CA GLY A 383 6.06 -3.13 8.63
C GLY A 383 7.45 -3.76 8.64
N MET A 384 7.92 -4.21 9.81
CA MET A 384 9.18 -4.94 9.93
C MET A 384 9.15 -6.29 9.25
N MET A 385 8.07 -7.05 9.40
CA MET A 385 7.92 -8.32 8.68
C MET A 385 7.85 -8.12 7.17
N TYR A 386 7.08 -7.13 6.69
CA TYR A 386 7.00 -6.78 5.28
C TYR A 386 8.38 -6.50 4.70
N MET A 387 9.15 -5.60 5.31
CA MET A 387 10.47 -5.22 4.82
C MET A 387 11.49 -6.35 4.91
N ASN A 388 11.44 -7.18 5.96
CA ASN A 388 12.32 -8.33 6.09
C ASN A 388 12.02 -9.42 5.03
N ILE A 389 10.75 -9.65 4.70
CA ILE A 389 10.34 -10.63 3.68
C ILE A 389 10.79 -10.17 2.29
N TYR A 390 10.46 -8.94 1.89
CA TYR A 390 10.90 -8.42 0.59
C TYR A 390 12.43 -8.29 0.51
N GLY A 391 13.09 -7.85 1.59
CA GLY A 391 14.54 -7.77 1.64
C GLY A 391 15.23 -9.13 1.55
N ALA A 392 14.65 -10.19 2.14
CA ALA A 392 15.14 -11.56 2.01
C ALA A 392 14.89 -12.12 0.60
N ALA A 393 13.73 -11.82 -0.01
CA ALA A 393 13.42 -12.21 -1.37
C ALA A 393 14.41 -11.60 -2.38
N MET A 394 14.71 -10.30 -2.25
CA MET A 394 15.68 -9.62 -3.11
C MET A 394 17.09 -10.21 -2.98
N GLU A 395 17.52 -10.58 -1.78
CA GLU A 395 18.82 -11.22 -1.55
C GLU A 395 18.88 -12.66 -2.09
N TYR A 396 17.77 -13.39 -2.02
CA TYR A 396 17.67 -14.71 -2.63
C TYR A 396 17.79 -14.62 -4.16
N LEU A 397 17.11 -13.64 -4.77
CA LEU A 397 17.12 -13.41 -6.21
C LEU A 397 18.49 -12.91 -6.69
N SER A 398 19.18 -12.06 -5.93
CA SER A 398 20.54 -11.63 -6.30
C SER A 398 21.55 -12.78 -6.31
N ARG A 399 21.29 -13.86 -5.56
CA ARG A 399 22.14 -15.06 -5.53
C ARG A 399 21.78 -16.09 -6.60
N ASN A 400 20.59 -16.00 -7.19
CA ASN A 400 20.08 -16.95 -8.19
C ASN A 400 19.63 -16.16 -9.43
N PRO A 401 20.58 -15.71 -10.28
CA PRO A 401 20.26 -14.91 -11.47
C PRO A 401 19.40 -15.66 -12.50
N ASP A 402 19.37 -16.99 -12.44
CA ASP A 402 18.54 -17.84 -13.31
C ASP A 402 17.03 -17.73 -12.99
N ALA A 403 16.66 -17.17 -11.84
CA ALA A 403 15.28 -17.00 -11.42
C ALA A 403 14.70 -15.69 -11.95
N ASN A 404 13.46 -15.73 -12.48
CA ASN A 404 12.73 -14.54 -12.92
C ASN A 404 12.41 -13.61 -11.72
N ALA A 405 13.31 -12.68 -11.42
CA ALA A 405 13.22 -11.78 -10.26
C ALA A 405 11.98 -10.86 -10.29
N GLU A 406 11.65 -10.34 -11.47
CA GLU A 406 10.45 -9.55 -11.73
C GLU A 406 9.16 -10.28 -11.36
N PHE A 407 9.08 -11.57 -11.75
CA PHE A 407 7.93 -12.42 -11.46
C PHE A 407 7.86 -12.76 -9.95
N ALA A 408 8.99 -13.10 -9.35
CA ALA A 408 9.07 -13.45 -7.93
C ALA A 408 8.66 -12.27 -7.04
N LEU A 409 9.17 -11.06 -7.29
CA LEU A 409 8.81 -9.88 -6.49
C LEU A 409 7.36 -9.44 -6.70
N GLY A 410 6.86 -9.51 -7.94
CA GLY A 410 5.46 -9.20 -8.25
C GLY A 410 4.46 -10.17 -7.61
N SER A 411 4.84 -11.45 -7.43
CA SER A 411 3.94 -12.48 -6.88
C SER A 411 3.90 -12.54 -5.35
N ILE A 412 4.90 -12.01 -4.63
CA ILE A 412 4.91 -12.00 -3.16
C ILE A 412 3.70 -11.25 -2.58
N GLY A 413 3.26 -10.16 -3.24
CA GLY A 413 2.12 -9.35 -2.83
C GLY A 413 0.77 -10.10 -2.82
N VAL A 414 0.66 -11.28 -3.46
CA VAL A 414 -0.53 -12.15 -3.38
C VAL A 414 -0.83 -12.53 -1.93
N GLY A 415 0.22 -12.87 -1.17
CA GLY A 415 0.11 -13.29 0.22
C GLY A 415 -0.50 -12.20 1.10
N GLU A 416 -0.10 -10.94 0.90
CA GLU A 416 -0.65 -9.80 1.64
C GLU A 416 -2.16 -9.61 1.37
N THR A 417 -2.58 -9.62 0.11
CA THR A 417 -4.01 -9.46 -0.23
C THR A 417 -4.87 -10.64 0.21
N ALA A 418 -4.36 -11.87 0.06
CA ALA A 418 -5.07 -13.08 0.47
C ALA A 418 -5.20 -13.15 2.00
N GLY A 419 -4.12 -12.84 2.72
CA GLY A 419 -4.14 -12.76 4.18
C GLY A 419 -5.11 -11.69 4.67
N MET A 420 -5.05 -10.48 4.11
CA MET A 420 -6.00 -9.41 4.45
C MET A 420 -7.47 -9.81 4.22
N LEU A 421 -7.77 -10.54 3.14
CA LEU A 421 -9.13 -11.03 2.86
C LEU A 421 -9.58 -12.04 3.93
N ILE A 422 -8.79 -13.10 4.16
CA ILE A 422 -9.11 -14.15 5.14
C ILE A 422 -9.24 -13.56 6.55
N GLY A 423 -8.27 -12.72 6.94
CA GLY A 423 -8.25 -12.05 8.23
C GLY A 423 -9.46 -11.15 8.42
N SER A 424 -9.79 -10.32 7.44
CA SER A 424 -10.91 -9.38 7.53
C SER A 424 -12.27 -10.08 7.55
N LEU A 425 -12.46 -11.14 6.76
CA LEU A 425 -13.70 -11.95 6.82
C LEU A 425 -13.88 -12.63 8.18
N THR A 426 -12.79 -13.18 8.73
CA THR A 426 -12.78 -13.73 10.10
C THR A 426 -13.05 -12.64 11.15
N ALA A 427 -12.62 -11.40 10.87
CA ALA A 427 -12.90 -10.25 11.73
C ALA A 427 -14.39 -9.92 11.80
N VAL A 428 -15.11 -10.00 10.68
CA VAL A 428 -16.56 -9.76 10.65
C VAL A 428 -17.32 -10.78 11.50
N THR A 429 -16.93 -12.07 11.45
CA THR A 429 -17.56 -13.10 12.28
C THR A 429 -17.20 -12.94 13.75
N PHE A 430 -15.96 -12.57 14.05
CA PHE A 430 -15.52 -12.26 15.41
C PHE A 430 -16.27 -11.05 15.99
N GLU A 431 -16.42 -9.97 15.22
CA GLU A 431 -17.18 -8.79 15.61
C GLU A 431 -18.66 -9.14 15.87
N SER A 432 -19.29 -9.88 14.96
CA SER A 432 -20.71 -10.23 15.08
C SER A 432 -20.98 -11.11 16.32
N GLN A 433 -20.08 -12.03 16.65
CA GLN A 433 -20.15 -12.84 17.86
C GLN A 433 -20.03 -11.97 19.12
N LEU A 434 -19.00 -11.13 19.21
CA LEU A 434 -18.78 -10.28 20.39
C LEU A 434 -19.89 -9.24 20.59
N CYS A 435 -20.42 -8.70 19.50
CA CYS A 435 -21.52 -7.74 19.54
C CYS A 435 -22.90 -8.40 19.67
N GLY A 436 -22.99 -9.72 19.50
CA GLY A 436 -24.17 -10.54 19.79
C GLY A 436 -24.32 -10.91 21.27
N LEU A 437 -23.25 -10.87 22.06
CA LEU A 437 -23.28 -11.22 23.49
C LEU A 437 -24.09 -10.20 24.31
N ALA A 438 -24.86 -10.68 25.30
CA ALA A 438 -25.73 -9.86 26.17
C ALA A 438 -24.98 -8.75 26.95
N SER A 439 -23.66 -8.87 27.12
CA SER A 439 -22.77 -7.84 27.65
C SER A 439 -22.46 -6.75 26.59
N ARG A 440 -23.52 -6.15 26.04
CA ARG A 440 -23.42 -5.00 25.11
C ARG A 440 -23.09 -3.70 25.83
N SER A 441 -23.40 -3.60 27.13
CA SER A 441 -23.25 -2.38 27.91
C SER A 441 -21.78 -1.93 27.99
N GLY A 442 -21.44 -0.94 27.16
CA GLY A 442 -20.11 -0.31 27.15
C GLY A 442 -19.21 -0.67 25.97
N ARG A 443 -19.69 -1.35 24.91
CA ARG A 443 -18.96 -1.54 23.63
C ARG A 443 -19.39 -0.49 22.59
N TRP A 444 -18.57 -0.21 21.58
CA TRP A 444 -18.98 0.67 20.47
C TRP A 444 -20.12 0.09 19.63
N CYS A 445 -20.34 -1.23 19.64
CA CYS A 445 -21.51 -1.85 19.03
C CYS A 445 -22.86 -1.45 19.68
N SER A 446 -22.89 -0.91 20.90
CA SER A 446 -24.13 -0.46 21.54
C SER A 446 -24.47 1.00 21.25
N THR A 447 -23.50 1.80 20.77
CA THR A 447 -23.76 3.19 20.38
C THR A 447 -24.39 3.17 18.99
N ILE A 448 -25.72 3.28 18.95
CA ILE A 448 -26.46 3.58 17.73
C ILE A 448 -26.10 5.02 17.37
N THR A 449 -25.33 5.20 16.30
CA THR A 449 -25.24 6.47 15.57
C THR A 449 -25.80 6.26 14.19
#